data_AF-A0A3S1MP27-F1
#
_entry.id   AF-A0A3S1MP27-F1
#
_cell.length_a   1.000
_cell.length_b   1.000
_cell.length_c   1.000
_cell.angle_alpha   90.00
_cell.angle_beta   90.00
_cell.angle_gamma   90.00
#
_symmetry.space_group_name_H-M   'P 1'
#
loop_
_entity.id
_entity.type
_entity.pdbx_description
1 polymer ?
#
loop_
_entity_poly.entity_id
_entity_poly.type
_entity_poly.pdbx_seq_one_letter_code
_entity_poly.pdbx_strand_id
1 'polypeptide(L)'
;MNADHLTGAARPVARPRFSASADWIGLAAVLAAAGAGYLLFPDNLALLTRIIGMIMLVLSLDLVTGFCGVATLGHAALFGAGAYAAGIAAAHFGISDPVAMIAAGSAGERPAGLLSGFVILRGHGLGQLVLSIAIV
;
A
#
# COMPACT_ATOMS: atom_id res chain seq x y z
N MET A 1 -6.44 51.92 21.24
CA MET A 1 -6.94 50.54 21.39
C MET A 1 -7.58 50.15 20.05
N ASN A 2 -6.79 49.64 19.10
CA ASN A 2 -7.24 49.27 17.75
C ASN A 2 -7.64 47.80 17.74
N ALA A 3 -8.74 47.45 17.09
CA ALA A 3 -9.35 46.12 17.10
C ALA A 3 -8.96 45.28 15.85
N ASP A 4 -7.77 45.52 15.29
CA ASP A 4 -7.43 45.10 13.92
C ASP A 4 -6.74 43.72 13.85
N HIS A 5 -6.56 43.04 14.99
CA HIS A 5 -5.77 41.80 15.08
C HIS A 5 -6.55 40.50 14.87
N LEU A 6 -7.85 40.55 14.54
CA LEU A 6 -8.70 39.36 14.43
C LEU A 6 -9.01 38.88 13.00
N THR A 7 -8.46 39.51 11.96
CA THR A 7 -8.59 39.02 10.57
C THR A 7 -7.47 38.04 10.20
N GLY A 8 -7.35 36.97 10.98
CA GLY A 8 -6.71 35.74 10.51
C GLY A 8 -7.65 35.05 9.53
N ALA A 9 -7.74 35.55 8.30
CA ALA A 9 -8.53 34.95 7.24
C ALA A 9 -8.11 33.49 7.08
N ALA A 10 -8.96 32.56 7.50
CA ALA A 10 -8.76 31.14 7.29
C ALA A 10 -8.65 30.93 5.77
N ARG A 11 -7.42 30.69 5.29
CA ARG A 11 -7.17 30.44 3.87
C ARG A 11 -7.97 29.19 3.51
N PRO A 12 -8.80 29.22 2.46
CA PRO A 12 -9.54 28.04 2.04
C PRO A 12 -8.52 26.93 1.74
N VAL A 13 -8.61 25.82 2.46
CA VAL A 13 -7.84 24.61 2.15
C VAL A 13 -8.22 24.21 0.73
N ALA A 14 -7.28 24.34 -0.21
CA ALA A 14 -7.50 24.02 -1.61
C ALA A 14 -7.94 22.55 -1.72
N ARG A 15 -9.17 22.33 -2.17
CA ARG A 15 -9.67 20.97 -2.41
C ARG A 15 -8.90 20.40 -3.60
N PRO A 16 -8.28 19.21 -3.49
CA PRO A 16 -7.60 18.59 -4.62
C PRO A 16 -8.63 18.39 -5.74
N ARG A 17 -8.36 18.99 -6.90
CA ARG A 17 -9.16 18.78 -8.11
C ARG A 17 -8.73 17.45 -8.68
N PHE A 18 -9.47 16.39 -8.38
CA PHE A 18 -9.40 15.13 -9.13
C PHE A 18 -9.80 15.44 -10.57
N SER A 19 -8.78 15.65 -11.41
CA SER A 19 -8.94 15.73 -12.84
C SER A 19 -8.84 14.30 -13.33
N ALA A 20 -9.98 13.70 -13.70
CA ALA A 20 -10.01 12.34 -14.20
C ALA A 20 -8.95 12.08 -15.28
N SER A 21 -8.64 13.08 -16.12
CA SER A 21 -7.56 13.01 -17.11
C SER A 21 -6.15 12.89 -16.50
N ALA A 22 -5.86 13.54 -15.38
CA ALA A 22 -4.57 13.43 -14.70
C ALA A 22 -4.36 12.05 -14.05
N ASP A 23 -5.44 11.46 -13.53
CA ASP A 23 -5.39 10.12 -12.91
C ASP A 23 -5.13 9.03 -13.95
N TRP A 24 -5.78 9.13 -15.12
CA TRP A 24 -5.52 8.22 -16.24
C TRP A 24 -4.08 8.35 -16.76
N ILE A 25 -3.52 9.57 -16.79
CA ILE A 25 -2.12 9.80 -17.16
C ILE A 25 -1.18 9.18 -16.11
N GLY A 26 -1.49 9.32 -14.82
CA GLY A 26 -0.74 8.68 -13.74
C GLY A 26 -0.74 7.15 -13.85
N LEU A 27 -1.91 6.54 -14.07
CA LEU A 27 -2.04 5.10 -14.26
C LEU A 27 -1.26 4.63 -15.51
N ALA A 28 -1.40 5.35 -16.63
CA ALA A 28 -0.68 5.05 -17.85
C ALA A 28 0.84 5.16 -17.67
N ALA A 29 1.32 6.17 -16.93
CA ALA A 29 2.73 6.34 -16.62
C ALA A 29 3.28 5.21 -15.74
N VAL A 30 2.52 4.74 -14.74
CA VAL A 30 2.89 3.60 -13.90
C VAL A 30 2.96 2.30 -14.71
N LEU A 31 1.97 2.06 -15.58
CA LEU A 31 1.96 0.89 -16.46
C LEU A 31 3.09 0.95 -17.50
N ALA A 32 3.37 2.13 -18.06
CA ALA A 32 4.48 2.33 -18.98
C ALA A 32 5.83 2.13 -18.30
N ALA A 33 6.01 2.60 -17.06
CA ALA A 33 7.23 2.36 -16.28
C ALA A 33 7.42 0.88 -15.95
N ALA A 34 6.35 0.16 -15.60
CA ALA A 34 6.38 -1.28 -15.39
C ALA A 34 6.75 -2.04 -16.68
N GLY A 35 6.16 -1.66 -17.82
CA GLY A 35 6.49 -2.23 -19.13
C GLY A 35 7.92 -1.92 -19.59
N ALA A 36 8.40 -0.70 -19.33
CA ALA A 36 9.79 -0.32 -19.59
C ALA A 36 10.76 -1.13 -18.73
N GLY A 37 10.44 -1.35 -17.44
CA GLY A 37 11.21 -2.21 -16.55
C GLY A 37 11.31 -3.66 -17.02
N TYR A 38 10.22 -4.21 -17.59
CA TYR A 38 10.21 -5.54 -18.20
C TYR A 38 11.14 -5.64 -19.42
N LEU A 39 11.22 -4.58 -20.22
CA LEU A 39 12.09 -4.53 -21.41
C LEU A 39 13.57 -4.30 -21.08
N LEU A 40 13.86 -3.52 -20.03
CA LEU A 40 15.22 -3.11 -19.63
C LEU A 40 15.95 -4.15 -18.76
N PHE A 41 15.24 -5.03 -18.05
CA PHE A 41 15.84 -6.02 -17.14
C PHE A 41 15.32 -7.45 -17.37
N PRO A 42 15.66 -8.09 -18.50
CA PRO A 42 15.28 -9.49 -18.77
C PRO A 42 15.95 -10.50 -17.82
N ASP A 43 17.17 -10.23 -17.33
CA ASP A 43 17.94 -11.17 -16.50
C ASP A 43 17.68 -11.06 -14.98
N ASN A 44 16.96 -10.04 -14.51
CA ASN A 44 16.72 -9.80 -13.07
C ASN A 44 15.23 -9.64 -12.73
N LEU A 45 14.39 -10.55 -13.24
CA LEU A 45 12.95 -10.59 -12.98
C LEU A 45 12.60 -10.57 -11.47
N ALA A 46 13.44 -11.17 -10.62
CA ALA A 46 13.28 -11.15 -9.16
C ALA A 46 13.45 -9.75 -8.55
N LEU A 47 14.35 -8.93 -9.12
CA LEU A 47 14.58 -7.57 -8.66
C LEU A 47 13.41 -6.67 -9.09
N LEU A 48 12.93 -6.83 -10.32
CA LEU A 48 11.77 -6.12 -10.84
C LEU A 48 10.49 -6.43 -10.04
N THR A 49 10.21 -7.70 -9.74
CA THR A 49 9.05 -8.08 -8.92
C THR A 49 9.13 -7.51 -7.51
N ARG A 50 10.33 -7.46 -6.91
CA ARG A 50 10.54 -6.83 -5.59
C ARG A 50 10.26 -5.33 -5.61
N ILE A 51 10.73 -4.62 -6.64
CA ILE A 51 10.47 -3.19 -6.81
C ILE A 51 8.99 -2.93 -7.00
N ILE A 52 8.32 -3.65 -7.91
CA ILE A 52 6.87 -3.50 -8.15
C ILE A 52 6.08 -3.77 -6.88
N GLY A 53 6.46 -4.81 -6.11
CA GLY A 53 5.85 -5.12 -4.81
C GLY A 53 5.99 -3.97 -3.81
N MET A 54 7.18 -3.39 -3.68
CA MET A 54 7.42 -2.23 -2.81
C MET A 54 6.63 -0.99 -3.25
N ILE A 55 6.54 -0.73 -4.56
CA ILE A 55 5.73 0.37 -5.10
C ILE A 55 4.26 0.19 -4.75
N MET A 56 3.69 -1.00 -4.96
CA MET A 56 2.30 -1.31 -4.61
C MET A 56 2.04 -1.15 -3.10
N LEU A 57 2.99 -1.58 -2.26
CA LEU A 57 2.87 -1.43 -0.81
C LEU A 57 2.86 0.04 -0.38
N VAL A 58 3.81 0.83 -0.89
CA VAL A 58 3.89 2.27 -0.57
C VAL A 58 2.69 3.02 -1.11
N LEU A 59 2.21 2.69 -2.31
CA LEU A 59 1.02 3.32 -2.90
C LEU A 59 -0.24 3.00 -2.08
N SER A 60 -0.40 1.74 -1.63
CA SER A 60 -1.49 1.37 -0.73
C SER A 60 -1.43 2.15 0.58
N LEU A 61 -0.24 2.29 1.17
CA LEU A 61 -0.03 3.07 2.39
C LEU A 61 -0.37 4.55 2.17
N ASP A 62 0.08 5.15 1.07
CA ASP A 62 -0.18 6.55 0.70
C ASP A 62 -1.68 6.81 0.48
N LEU A 63 -2.40 5.86 -0.12
CA LEU A 63 -3.85 5.95 -0.27
C LEU A 63 -4.56 5.92 1.09
N VAL A 64 -4.14 5.05 2.02
CA VAL A 64 -4.76 4.98 3.35
C VAL A 64 -4.43 6.20 4.19
N THR A 65 -3.18 6.67 4.20
CA THR A 65 -2.78 7.86 4.95
C THR A 65 -3.36 9.14 4.34
N GLY A 66 -3.42 9.23 3.01
CA GLY A 66 -3.94 10.37 2.27
C GLY A 66 -5.47 10.49 2.30
N PHE A 67 -6.21 9.38 2.18
CA PHE A 67 -7.68 9.39 2.16
C PHE A 67 -8.34 9.14 3.52
N CYS A 68 -7.82 8.20 4.32
CA CYS A 68 -8.38 7.91 5.65
C CYS A 68 -7.73 8.73 6.77
N GLY A 69 -6.55 9.33 6.56
CA GLY A 69 -5.86 10.12 7.59
C GLY A 69 -5.30 9.27 8.74
N VAL A 70 -5.21 7.95 8.56
CA VAL A 70 -4.75 7.00 9.60
C VAL A 70 -3.48 6.30 9.11
N ALA A 71 -2.38 6.44 9.85
CA ALA A 71 -1.16 5.67 9.60
C ALA A 71 -1.28 4.27 10.21
N THR A 72 -1.05 3.23 9.40
CA THR A 72 -1.10 1.81 9.81
C THR A 72 0.10 1.07 9.24
N LEU A 73 0.90 0.43 10.10
CA LEU A 73 2.03 -0.42 9.68
C LEU A 73 1.62 -1.89 9.49
N GLY A 74 0.43 -2.29 9.98
CA GLY A 74 -0.06 -3.67 9.88
C GLY A 74 -0.26 -4.17 8.45
N HIS A 75 -0.48 -3.26 7.49
CA HIS A 75 -0.58 -3.60 6.07
C HIS A 75 0.70 -4.23 5.50
N ALA A 76 1.88 -3.86 6.01
CA ALA A 76 3.15 -4.46 5.60
C ALA A 76 3.26 -5.93 6.04
N ALA A 77 2.72 -6.26 7.21
CA ALA A 77 2.68 -7.64 7.70
C ALA A 77 1.74 -8.51 6.86
N LEU A 78 0.58 -7.97 6.44
CA LEU A 78 -0.37 -8.64 5.55
C LEU A 78 0.24 -8.92 4.17
N PHE A 79 0.83 -7.89 3.56
CA PHE A 79 1.51 -8.00 2.28
C PHE A 79 2.67 -9.00 2.34
N GLY A 80 3.48 -8.94 3.41
CA GLY A 80 4.57 -9.87 3.67
C GLY A 80 4.11 -11.32 3.83
N ALA A 81 3.02 -11.57 4.56
CA ALA A 81 2.46 -12.91 4.73
C ALA A 81 1.99 -13.53 3.40
N GLY A 82 1.30 -12.75 2.55
CA GLY A 82 0.90 -13.18 1.22
C GLY A 82 2.09 -13.41 0.28
N ALA A 83 3.05 -12.49 0.26
CA ALA A 83 4.26 -12.63 -0.55
C ALA A 83 5.12 -13.83 -0.13
N TYR A 84 5.21 -14.12 1.18
CA TYR A 84 5.93 -15.28 1.70
C TYR A 84 5.22 -16.59 1.33
N ALA A 85 3.89 -16.65 1.42
CA ALA A 85 3.12 -17.81 0.98
C ALA A 85 3.27 -18.07 -0.53
N ALA A 86 3.25 -17.01 -1.36
CA ALA A 86 3.54 -17.11 -2.79
C ALA A 86 4.99 -17.56 -3.05
N GLY A 87 5.95 -17.10 -2.24
CA GLY A 87 7.34 -17.54 -2.29
C GLY A 87 7.53 -19.02 -1.95
N ILE A 88 6.85 -19.51 -0.92
CA ILE A 88 6.81 -20.95 -0.58
C ILE A 88 6.21 -21.74 -1.73
N ALA A 89 5.11 -21.28 -2.32
CA ALA A 89 4.50 -21.93 -3.47
C ALA A 89 5.46 -22.02 -4.67
N ALA A 90 6.19 -20.95 -4.97
CA ALA A 90 7.21 -20.95 -6.01
C ALA A 90 8.40 -21.86 -5.69
N ALA A 91 8.90 -21.86 -4.45
CA ALA A 91 10.10 -22.59 -4.05
C ALA A 91 9.86 -24.10 -3.86
N HIS A 92 8.74 -24.49 -3.25
CA HIS A 92 8.45 -25.90 -2.93
C HIS A 92 7.65 -26.62 -4.02
N PHE A 93 6.75 -25.91 -4.71
CA PHE A 93 5.89 -26.53 -5.73
C PHE A 93 6.34 -26.20 -7.16
N GLY A 94 7.34 -25.34 -7.34
CA GLY A 94 7.82 -24.94 -8.67
C GLY A 94 6.77 -24.21 -9.50
N ILE A 95 5.72 -23.71 -8.86
CA ILE A 95 4.58 -23.06 -9.53
C ILE A 95 5.02 -21.66 -9.94
N SER A 96 5.16 -21.46 -11.24
CA SER A 96 5.44 -20.16 -11.86
C SER A 96 4.21 -19.53 -12.51
N ASP A 97 3.05 -20.19 -12.42
CA ASP A 97 1.79 -19.65 -12.95
C ASP A 97 1.36 -18.43 -12.11
N PRO A 98 1.26 -17.23 -12.73
CA PRO A 98 0.89 -15.99 -12.03
C PRO A 98 -0.45 -16.10 -11.28
N VAL A 99 -1.43 -16.82 -11.84
CA VAL A 99 -2.76 -16.95 -11.24
C VAL A 99 -2.68 -17.82 -9.99
N ALA A 100 -1.91 -18.90 -10.05
CA ALA A 100 -1.69 -19.78 -8.91
C ALA A 100 -0.88 -19.09 -7.80
N MET A 101 0.08 -18.22 -8.15
CA MET A 101 0.81 -17.41 -7.16
C MET A 101 -0.10 -16.38 -6.46
N ILE A 102 -1.03 -15.75 -7.18
CA ILE A 102 -2.05 -14.87 -6.58
C ILE A 102 -2.98 -15.66 -5.65
N ALA A 103 -3.39 -16.87 -6.06
CA ALA A 103 -4.21 -17.75 -5.25
C ALA A 103 -3.48 -18.20 -3.96
N ALA A 104 -2.20 -18.57 -4.06
CA ALA A 104 -1.38 -18.95 -2.92
C ALA A 104 -1.13 -17.77 -1.97
N GLY A 105 -0.82 -16.58 -2.51
CA GLY A 105 -0.62 -15.37 -1.72
C GLY A 105 -1.88 -14.94 -0.98
N SER A 106 -3.02 -14.91 -1.67
CA SER A 106 -4.31 -14.60 -1.05
C SER A 106 -4.72 -15.63 0.00
N ALA A 107 -4.39 -16.91 -0.20
CA ALA A 107 -4.59 -17.93 0.82
C ALA A 107 -3.72 -17.71 2.07
N GLY A 108 -2.47 -17.27 1.90
CA GLY A 108 -1.53 -17.02 3.00
C GLY A 108 -1.81 -15.75 3.80
N GLU A 109 -2.33 -14.71 3.16
CA GLU A 109 -2.72 -13.44 3.80
C GLU A 109 -3.98 -13.59 4.66
N ARG A 110 -4.96 -14.41 4.23
CA ARG A 110 -6.26 -14.61 4.92
C ARG A 110 -6.19 -14.72 6.45
N PRO A 111 -5.35 -15.59 7.05
CA PRO A 111 -5.26 -15.69 8.50
C PRO A 111 -4.73 -14.40 9.15
N ALA A 112 -3.73 -13.75 8.56
CA ALA A 112 -3.22 -12.47 9.03
C ALA A 112 -4.28 -11.37 8.90
N GLY A 113 -5.08 -11.39 7.82
CA GLY A 113 -6.21 -10.49 7.58
C GLY A 113 -7.31 -10.64 8.62
N LEU A 114 -7.64 -11.88 8.96
CA LEU A 114 -8.65 -12.19 9.97
C LEU A 114 -8.20 -11.72 11.36
N LEU A 115 -6.92 -11.93 11.70
CA LEU A 115 -6.31 -11.43 12.94
C LEU A 115 -6.30 -9.90 12.99
N SER A 116 -5.89 -9.24 11.92
CA SER A 116 -5.87 -7.78 11.83
C SER A 116 -7.27 -7.19 11.93
N GLY A 117 -8.26 -7.77 11.24
CA GLY A 117 -9.66 -7.37 11.32
C GLY A 117 -10.23 -7.53 12.73
N PHE A 118 -9.86 -8.61 13.43
CA PHE A 118 -10.25 -8.81 14.83
C PHE A 118 -9.63 -7.77 15.77
N VAL A 119 -8.39 -7.37 15.55
CA VAL A 119 -7.69 -6.35 16.35
C VAL A 119 -8.28 -4.96 16.13
N ILE A 120 -8.65 -4.61 14.88
CA ILE A 120 -9.27 -3.31 14.55
C ILE A 120 -10.61 -3.12 15.27
N LEU A 121 -11.40 -4.19 15.44
CA LEU A 121 -12.65 -4.15 16.21
C LEU A 121 -12.45 -3.81 17.71
N ARG A 122 -11.20 -3.81 18.21
CA ARG A 122 -10.86 -3.52 19.62
C ARG A 122 -10.17 -2.18 19.86
N GLY A 123 -9.75 -1.42 18.85
CA GLY A 123 -8.94 -0.20 19.05
C GLY A 123 -9.48 1.04 18.33
N HIS A 124 -9.59 2.18 19.04
CA HIS A 124 -9.84 3.50 18.45
C HIS A 124 -8.89 4.55 19.07
N GLY A 125 -8.32 5.44 18.25
CA GLY A 125 -7.61 6.65 18.71
C GLY A 125 -6.07 6.54 18.80
N LEU A 126 -5.47 7.31 19.73
CA LEU A 126 -4.01 7.50 19.90
C LEU A 126 -3.21 6.21 20.21
N GLY A 127 -3.86 5.18 20.76
CA GLY A 127 -3.25 3.87 21.01
C GLY A 127 -2.89 3.11 19.73
N GLN A 128 -3.56 3.40 18.62
CA GLN A 128 -3.33 2.72 17.35
C GLN A 128 -1.98 3.08 16.72
N LEU A 129 -1.49 4.31 16.94
CA LEU A 129 -0.20 4.76 16.43
C LEU A 129 0.97 4.09 17.18
N VAL A 130 0.86 4.01 18.51
CA VAL A 130 1.87 3.37 19.38
C VAL A 130 1.85 1.86 19.24
N LEU A 131 0.66 1.25 19.19
CA LEU A 131 0.49 -0.20 19.00
C LEU A 131 1.04 -0.67 17.65
N SER A 132 0.90 0.14 16.60
CA SER A 132 1.42 -0.17 15.27
C SER A 132 2.96 -0.19 15.22
N ILE A 133 3.64 0.66 15.99
CA ILE A 133 5.11 0.67 16.12
C ILE A 133 5.60 -0.41 17.08
N ALA A 134 4.85 -0.71 18.14
CA ALA A 134 5.26 -1.73 19.12
C ALA A 134 5.11 -3.18 18.61
N ILE A 135 4.30 -3.40 17.58
CA ILE A 135 4.04 -4.72 16.97
C ILE A 135 5.00 -5.06 15.81
N VAL A 136 5.55 -4.04 15.15
CA VAL A 136 6.57 -4.19 14.09
C VAL A 136 7.95 -4.27 14.72
#